data_AF-A0A8J9TD34-F1
#
_entry.id   AF-A0A8J9TD34-F1
#
_cell.length_a   1.000
_cell.length_b   1.000
_cell.length_c   1.000
_cell.angle_alpha   90.00
_cell.angle_beta   90.00
_cell.angle_gamma   90.00
#
_symmetry.space_group_name_H-M   'P 1'
#
loop_
_entity.id
_entity.type
_entity.pdbx_description
1 polymer ?
#
loop_
_entity_poly.entity_id
_entity_poly.type
_entity_poly.pdbx_seq_one_letter_code
_entity_poly.pdbx_strand_id
1 'polypeptide(L)'
;PPGGVQEGQLFTIPFPSKGDLSSEITPFILNHSVADEDSQLGKWTDSLFDCFRYGPCHVHLLNAVFCPQLLMAQILTRLKMNWLGERSPDNEWQQTFRVVLLMTLSYWTVYALLAPPSPIWIQDEQGRIVRLPNQQQVPALQVILYNLLSLLFGLYTLIVLTKLRRIIRLRYEIPVQFPRLGPWEDFCCAFWCGCCSVAQMARQTCEYDQQSSACCSPTGFGTSLHHPILVV
;
A
#
# COMPACT_ATOMS: atom_id res chain seq x y z
N PRO A 1 -22.76 43.36 -10.81
CA PRO A 1 -22.99 44.10 -9.54
C PRO A 1 -22.02 45.28 -9.47
N PRO A 2 -22.40 46.45 -8.92
CA PRO A 2 -21.44 47.52 -8.62
C PRO A 2 -20.41 46.97 -7.62
N GLY A 3 -19.15 46.86 -8.05
CA GLY A 3 -18.07 46.18 -7.30
C GLY A 3 -17.25 45.18 -8.13
N GLY A 4 -17.04 45.47 -9.42
CA GLY A 4 -16.17 44.66 -10.27
C GLY A 4 -14.70 44.87 -9.92
N VAL A 5 -13.93 43.79 -9.99
CA VAL A 5 -12.47 43.79 -9.80
C VAL A 5 -11.80 44.50 -10.99
N GLN A 6 -10.87 45.41 -10.71
CA GLN A 6 -10.11 46.10 -11.75
C GLN A 6 -8.88 45.28 -12.16
N GLU A 7 -8.54 45.35 -13.45
CA GLU A 7 -7.37 44.69 -14.01
C GLU A 7 -6.09 45.24 -13.35
N GLY A 8 -5.30 44.35 -12.73
CA GLY A 8 -4.11 44.72 -11.95
C GLY A 8 -4.31 44.75 -10.42
N GLN A 9 -5.53 44.51 -9.92
CA GLN A 9 -5.78 44.41 -8.49
C GLN A 9 -5.22 43.09 -7.93
N LEU A 10 -4.22 43.18 -7.04
CA LEU A 10 -3.67 42.06 -6.30
C LEU A 10 -4.61 41.68 -5.15
N PHE A 11 -5.10 40.43 -5.17
CA PHE A 11 -5.85 39.85 -4.05
C PHE A 11 -4.92 38.96 -3.26
N THR A 12 -4.67 39.33 -2.02
CA THR A 12 -4.05 38.42 -1.06
C THR A 12 -5.17 37.51 -0.55
N ILE A 13 -5.27 36.32 -1.12
CA ILE A 13 -6.15 35.29 -0.56
C ILE A 13 -5.48 34.85 0.74
N PRO A 14 -6.11 35.06 1.92
CA PRO A 14 -5.56 34.56 3.15
C PRO A 14 -5.46 33.04 3.02
N PHE A 15 -4.23 32.52 3.11
CA PHE A 15 -4.03 31.08 3.16
C PHE A 15 -4.85 30.57 4.35
N PRO A 16 -5.79 29.64 4.14
CA PRO A 16 -6.60 29.11 5.23
C PRO A 16 -5.66 28.62 6.33
N SER A 17 -5.93 29.07 7.55
CA SER A 17 -5.18 28.66 8.73
C SER A 17 -5.21 27.13 8.78
N LYS A 18 -4.07 26.49 9.08
CA LYS A 18 -3.88 25.03 9.05
C LYS A 18 -4.97 24.19 9.78
N GLY A 19 -5.84 24.82 10.57
CA GLY A 19 -6.95 24.18 11.29
C GLY A 19 -8.23 23.91 10.48
N ASP A 20 -8.51 24.62 9.38
CA ASP A 20 -9.83 24.52 8.71
C ASP A 20 -9.86 23.68 7.42
N LEU A 21 -8.71 23.13 6.98
CA LEU A 21 -8.64 22.27 5.79
C LEU A 21 -8.71 20.76 6.08
N SER A 22 -9.01 20.36 7.31
CA SER A 22 -9.02 18.95 7.71
C SER A 22 -10.24 18.15 7.24
N SER A 23 -11.22 18.74 6.55
CA SER A 23 -12.43 18.02 6.12
C SER A 23 -12.54 17.73 4.62
N GLU A 24 -11.60 18.16 3.78
CA GLU A 24 -11.58 17.79 2.36
C GLU A 24 -10.24 17.19 1.97
N ILE A 25 -10.28 15.96 1.46
CA ILE A 25 -9.16 15.01 1.36
C ILE A 25 -8.19 15.36 0.21
N THR A 26 -7.85 16.63 0.03
CA THR A 26 -6.66 17.02 -0.76
C THR A 26 -6.15 18.41 -0.37
N PRO A 27 -5.08 18.48 0.45
CA PRO A 27 -4.09 19.54 0.19
C PRO A 27 -2.63 19.07 0.24
N PHE A 28 -2.34 17.77 0.35
CA PHE A 28 -0.97 17.36 0.70
C PHE A 28 0.05 17.37 -0.45
N ILE A 29 -0.38 17.45 -1.71
CA ILE A 29 0.56 17.63 -2.84
C ILE A 29 1.02 19.10 -2.95
N LEU A 30 0.34 20.05 -2.30
CA LEU A 30 0.56 21.48 -2.53
C LEU A 30 1.62 22.15 -1.63
N ASN A 31 2.17 21.41 -0.65
CA ASN A 31 3.22 21.94 0.24
C ASN A 31 4.61 21.34 0.00
N HIS A 32 4.78 20.46 -1.00
CA HIS A 32 6.12 20.31 -1.57
C HIS A 32 6.44 21.64 -2.23
N SER A 33 7.42 22.37 -1.69
CA SER A 33 8.03 23.45 -2.46
C SER A 33 8.43 22.85 -3.80
N VAL A 34 7.95 23.43 -4.91
CA VAL A 34 8.22 22.99 -6.29
C VAL A 34 9.69 22.63 -6.51
N ALA A 35 10.62 23.26 -5.78
CA ALA A 35 12.04 22.97 -5.78
C ALA A 35 12.44 21.53 -5.35
N ASP A 36 11.71 20.89 -4.44
CA ASP A 36 12.01 19.52 -4.00
C ASP A 36 11.38 18.46 -4.92
N GLU A 37 10.26 18.79 -5.59
CA GLU A 37 9.60 17.88 -6.52
C GLU A 37 10.50 17.60 -7.73
N ASP A 38 11.20 18.63 -8.23
CA ASP A 38 12.18 18.50 -9.32
C ASP A 38 13.38 17.61 -8.94
N SER A 39 13.74 17.54 -7.65
CA SER A 39 14.87 16.71 -7.18
C SER A 39 14.57 15.20 -7.19
N GLN A 40 13.28 14.83 -7.17
CA GLN A 40 12.83 13.43 -7.10
C GLN A 40 12.37 12.86 -8.44
N LEU A 41 12.29 13.68 -9.49
CA LEU A 41 11.98 13.19 -10.84
C LEU A 41 13.06 12.22 -11.32
N GLY A 42 12.62 11.10 -11.90
CA GLY A 42 13.50 10.14 -12.55
C GLY A 42 14.21 9.14 -11.62
N LYS A 43 13.96 9.15 -10.30
CA LYS A 43 14.58 8.19 -9.38
C LYS A 43 13.63 7.75 -8.25
N TRP A 44 13.75 6.48 -7.84
CA TRP A 44 13.13 6.00 -6.61
C TRP A 44 13.77 6.66 -5.38
N THR A 45 12.94 7.09 -4.41
CA THR A 45 13.39 7.66 -3.13
C THR A 45 14.34 6.70 -2.37
N ASP A 46 14.06 5.41 -2.43
CA ASP A 46 14.86 4.36 -1.79
C ASP A 46 15.15 3.21 -2.77
N SER A 47 16.19 2.42 -2.49
CA SER A 47 16.45 1.18 -3.23
C SER A 47 15.41 0.12 -2.89
N LEU A 48 15.26 -0.88 -3.76
CA LEU A 48 14.25 -1.94 -3.58
C LEU A 48 14.41 -2.69 -2.25
N PHE A 49 15.66 -2.93 -1.82
CA PHE A 49 15.98 -3.67 -0.59
C PHE A 49 16.16 -2.78 0.65
N ASP A 50 15.98 -1.47 0.55
CA ASP A 50 16.05 -0.54 1.69
C ASP A 50 14.74 -0.57 2.51
N CYS A 51 14.04 -1.70 2.55
CA CYS A 51 12.76 -1.81 3.27
C CYS A 51 12.94 -1.60 4.79
N PHE A 52 14.14 -1.86 5.32
CA PHE A 52 14.50 -1.72 6.74
C PHE A 52 15.04 -0.33 7.16
N ARG A 53 15.02 0.69 6.29
CA ARG A 53 15.60 2.02 6.59
C ARG A 53 15.12 2.63 7.91
N TYR A 54 13.84 2.43 8.27
CA TYR A 54 13.22 2.94 9.50
C TYR A 54 13.19 1.92 10.65
N GLY A 55 13.89 0.79 10.50
CA GLY A 55 13.93 -0.31 11.46
C GLY A 55 12.88 -1.43 11.22
N PRO A 56 13.10 -2.62 11.79
CA PRO A 56 12.27 -3.82 11.56
C PRO A 56 10.84 -3.72 12.13
N CYS A 57 10.65 -2.91 13.18
CA CYS A 57 9.36 -2.74 13.86
C CYS A 57 8.54 -1.55 13.35
N HIS A 58 9.00 -0.86 12.30
CA HIS A 58 8.27 0.27 11.77
C HIS A 58 6.94 -0.19 11.16
N VAL A 59 5.83 0.48 11.49
CA VAL A 59 4.44 0.08 11.13
C VAL A 59 4.30 -0.18 9.63
N HIS A 60 4.91 0.65 8.80
CA HIS A 60 4.91 0.49 7.36
C HIS A 60 5.58 -0.81 6.88
N LEU A 61 6.72 -1.19 7.49
CA LEU A 61 7.41 -2.43 7.13
C LEU A 61 6.60 -3.64 7.59
N LEU A 62 6.02 -3.57 8.80
CA LEU A 62 5.11 -4.60 9.29
C LEU A 62 3.91 -4.77 8.34
N ASN A 63 3.33 -3.67 7.87
CA ASN A 63 2.25 -3.71 6.88
C ASN A 63 2.74 -4.30 5.55
N ALA A 64 3.92 -3.93 5.07
CA ALA A 64 4.46 -4.47 3.82
C ALA A 64 4.72 -6.00 3.89
N VAL A 65 5.14 -6.51 5.05
CA VAL A 65 5.47 -7.93 5.24
C VAL A 65 4.24 -8.76 5.56
N PHE A 66 3.41 -8.32 6.51
CA PHE A 66 2.28 -9.09 7.02
C PHE A 66 0.96 -8.79 6.31
N CYS A 67 0.78 -7.59 5.76
CA CYS A 67 -0.47 -7.13 5.16
C CYS A 67 -0.24 -6.28 3.89
N PRO A 68 0.52 -6.76 2.88
CA PRO A 68 0.90 -5.96 1.72
C PRO A 68 -0.31 -5.40 0.96
N GLN A 69 -1.45 -6.10 0.99
CA GLN A 69 -2.71 -5.67 0.37
C GLN A 69 -3.27 -4.40 1.03
N LEU A 70 -3.15 -4.24 2.34
CA LEU A 70 -3.61 -3.04 3.04
C LEU A 70 -2.71 -1.85 2.70
N LEU A 71 -1.40 -2.06 2.65
CA LEU A 71 -0.47 -1.01 2.24
C LEU A 71 -0.68 -0.62 0.77
N MET A 72 -0.91 -1.60 -0.12
CA MET A 72 -1.31 -1.36 -1.51
C MET A 72 -2.59 -0.52 -1.57
N ALA A 73 -3.61 -0.84 -0.77
CA ALA A 73 -4.86 -0.09 -0.71
C ALA A 73 -4.65 1.36 -0.25
N GLN A 74 -3.74 1.58 0.70
CA GLN A 74 -3.36 2.93 1.15
C GLN A 74 -2.74 3.74 0.01
N ILE A 75 -1.80 3.14 -0.73
CA ILE A 75 -1.16 3.79 -1.88
C ILE A 75 -2.20 4.09 -2.98
N LEU A 76 -3.08 3.14 -3.31
CA LEU A 76 -4.16 3.33 -4.28
C LEU A 76 -5.06 4.51 -3.89
N THR A 77 -5.42 4.61 -2.61
CA THR A 77 -6.25 5.69 -2.07
C THR A 77 -5.53 7.05 -2.18
N ARG A 78 -4.23 7.12 -1.85
CA ARG A 78 -3.41 8.34 -2.03
C ARG A 78 -3.33 8.79 -3.48
N LEU A 79 -3.27 7.83 -4.42
CA LEU A 79 -3.21 8.11 -5.85
C LEU A 79 -4.59 8.34 -6.50
N LYS A 80 -5.67 8.36 -5.71
CA LYS A 80 -7.07 8.50 -6.16
C LYS A 80 -7.47 7.41 -7.19
N MET A 81 -7.10 6.18 -6.87
CA MET A 81 -7.35 5.01 -7.72
C MET A 81 -8.38 4.08 -7.09
N ASN A 82 -9.12 3.35 -7.93
CA ASN A 82 -10.02 2.29 -7.48
C ASN A 82 -9.25 1.02 -7.05
N TRP A 83 -9.96 0.02 -6.52
CA TRP A 83 -9.38 -1.25 -6.08
C TRP A 83 -8.80 -2.14 -7.20
N LEU A 84 -9.00 -1.76 -8.48
CA LEU A 84 -8.43 -2.42 -9.67
C LEU A 84 -7.15 -1.72 -10.17
N GLY A 85 -6.76 -0.62 -9.55
CA GLY A 85 -5.61 0.16 -10.00
C GLY A 85 -5.91 1.04 -11.22
N GLU A 86 -7.15 1.48 -11.40
CA GLU A 86 -7.55 2.45 -12.43
C GLU A 86 -7.86 3.80 -11.79
N ARG A 87 -7.66 4.90 -12.53
CA ARG A 87 -8.04 6.24 -12.05
C ARG A 87 -9.57 6.30 -11.98
N SER A 88 -10.12 6.62 -10.82
CA SER A 88 -11.56 6.84 -10.70
C SER A 88 -11.85 8.33 -10.92
N PRO A 89 -12.79 8.69 -11.81
CA PRO A 89 -13.19 10.09 -12.04
C PRO A 89 -13.96 10.70 -10.86
N ASP A 90 -14.50 9.88 -9.96
CA ASP A 90 -15.40 10.29 -8.88
C ASP A 90 -14.84 9.94 -7.49
N ASN A 91 -15.55 10.34 -6.42
CA ASN A 91 -15.20 10.04 -5.02
C ASN A 91 -15.15 8.53 -4.66
N GLU A 92 -15.25 7.61 -5.63
CA GLU A 92 -15.18 6.16 -5.41
C GLU A 92 -13.83 5.74 -4.81
N TRP A 93 -12.74 6.47 -5.09
CA TRP A 93 -11.43 6.18 -4.53
C TRP A 93 -11.42 6.21 -2.99
N GLN A 94 -12.35 6.94 -2.36
CA GLN A 94 -12.52 6.96 -0.90
C GLN A 94 -12.96 5.60 -0.35
N GLN A 95 -13.65 4.80 -1.17
CA GLN A 95 -14.10 3.46 -0.81
C GLN A 95 -13.04 2.39 -1.09
N THR A 96 -12.00 2.69 -1.90
CA THR A 96 -10.95 1.73 -2.29
C THR A 96 -10.35 1.01 -1.10
N PHE A 97 -9.92 1.75 -0.07
CA PHE A 97 -9.35 1.15 1.12
C PHE A 97 -10.33 0.18 1.82
N ARG A 98 -11.58 0.60 2.00
CA ARG A 98 -12.62 -0.22 2.64
C ARG A 98 -12.90 -1.49 1.84
N VAL A 99 -12.99 -1.40 0.51
CA VAL A 99 -13.23 -2.54 -0.37
C VAL A 99 -12.08 -3.54 -0.28
N VAL A 100 -10.82 -3.08 -0.41
CA VAL A 100 -9.65 -3.98 -0.33
C VAL A 100 -9.49 -4.57 1.07
N LEU A 101 -9.78 -3.81 2.13
CA LEU A 101 -9.79 -4.31 3.51
C LEU A 101 -10.81 -5.44 3.68
N LEU A 102 -12.06 -5.22 3.25
CA LEU A 102 -13.13 -6.23 3.35
C LEU A 102 -12.80 -7.47 2.54
N MET A 103 -12.26 -7.31 1.34
CA MET A 103 -11.82 -8.41 0.48
C MET A 103 -10.64 -9.19 1.09
N THR A 104 -9.72 -8.50 1.78
CA THR A 104 -8.59 -9.15 2.47
C THR A 104 -9.09 -9.94 3.67
N LEU A 105 -9.97 -9.36 4.49
CA LEU A 105 -10.57 -10.04 5.65
C LEU A 105 -11.41 -11.26 5.23
N SER A 106 -12.19 -11.13 4.16
CA SER A 106 -12.99 -12.26 3.63
C SER A 106 -12.08 -13.36 3.10
N TYR A 107 -11.01 -13.02 2.37
CA TYR A 107 -9.99 -13.98 1.94
C TYR A 107 -9.40 -14.75 3.13
N TRP A 108 -8.91 -14.07 4.17
CA TRP A 108 -8.34 -14.72 5.36
C TRP A 108 -9.35 -15.62 6.07
N THR A 109 -10.61 -15.19 6.14
CA THR A 109 -11.68 -15.99 6.75
C THR A 109 -11.92 -17.27 5.96
N VAL A 110 -12.11 -17.18 4.64
CA VAL A 110 -12.35 -18.35 3.78
C VAL A 110 -11.11 -19.25 3.73
N TYR A 111 -9.91 -18.67 3.68
CA TYR A 111 -8.65 -19.40 3.72
C TYR A 111 -8.50 -20.21 5.01
N ALA A 112 -8.80 -19.60 6.17
CA ALA A 112 -8.78 -20.29 7.46
C ALA A 112 -9.82 -21.42 7.55
N LEU A 113 -11.02 -21.22 6.98
CA LEU A 113 -12.07 -22.24 6.93
C LEU A 113 -11.72 -23.42 6.00
N LEU A 114 -11.01 -23.14 4.90
CA LEU A 114 -10.57 -24.17 3.94
C LEU A 114 -9.24 -24.81 4.31
N ALA A 115 -8.49 -24.24 5.27
CA ALA A 115 -7.17 -24.71 5.64
C ALA A 115 -7.21 -26.20 6.04
N PRO A 116 -6.36 -27.06 5.45
CA PRO A 116 -6.28 -28.44 5.87
C PRO A 116 -5.80 -28.49 7.33
N PRO A 117 -6.28 -29.46 8.13
CA PRO A 117 -5.85 -29.58 9.51
C PRO A 117 -4.33 -29.79 9.55
N SER A 118 -3.66 -29.08 10.45
CA SER A 118 -2.21 -29.18 10.62
C SER A 118 -1.83 -30.62 10.99
N PRO A 119 -0.73 -31.17 10.43
CA PRO A 119 -0.27 -32.50 10.81
C PRO A 119 0.11 -32.49 12.29
N ILE A 120 -0.57 -33.32 13.09
CA ILE A 120 -0.21 -33.54 14.50
C ILE A 120 0.88 -34.61 14.52
N TRP A 121 2.04 -34.24 15.08
CA TRP A 121 3.17 -35.13 15.31
C TRP A 121 3.12 -35.62 16.75
N ILE A 122 3.05 -36.94 16.94
CA ILE A 122 3.05 -37.57 18.26
C ILE A 122 4.33 -38.40 18.39
N GLN A 123 4.93 -38.38 19.57
CA GLN A 123 6.03 -39.26 19.91
C GLN A 123 5.47 -40.61 20.36
N ASP A 124 5.85 -41.70 19.70
CA ASP A 124 5.45 -43.05 20.10
C ASP A 124 6.17 -43.53 21.36
N GLU A 125 5.76 -44.69 21.88
CA GLU A 125 6.38 -45.34 23.04
C GLU A 125 7.87 -45.66 22.83
N GLN A 126 8.32 -45.76 21.57
CA GLN A 126 9.72 -45.98 21.21
C GLN A 126 10.50 -44.66 21.02
N GLY A 127 9.89 -43.52 21.32
CA GLY A 127 10.50 -42.20 21.20
C GLY A 127 10.57 -41.66 19.76
N ARG A 128 9.96 -42.32 18.78
CA ARG A 128 9.94 -41.90 17.37
C ARG A 128 8.81 -40.92 17.13
N ILE A 129 9.05 -39.93 16.28
CA ILE A 129 8.03 -38.97 15.86
C ILE A 129 7.22 -39.60 14.73
N VAL A 130 5.96 -39.93 15.00
CA VAL A 130 5.04 -40.54 14.03
C VAL A 130 3.87 -39.61 13.72
N ARG A 131 3.44 -39.62 12.46
CA ARG A 131 2.26 -38.88 12.01
C ARG A 131 1.01 -39.72 12.27
N LEU A 132 0.01 -39.14 12.93
CA LEU A 132 -1.28 -39.81 13.19
C LEU A 132 -1.95 -40.24 11.86
N PRO A 133 -2.24 -41.53 11.64
CA PRO A 133 -2.79 -42.02 10.38
C PRO A 133 -4.24 -41.59 10.15
N ASN A 134 -4.96 -41.17 11.20
CA ASN A 134 -6.39 -40.85 11.12
C ASN A 134 -6.70 -39.44 10.59
N GLN A 135 -5.69 -38.67 10.17
CA GLN A 135 -5.88 -37.38 9.49
C GLN A 135 -5.98 -37.48 7.96
N GLN A 136 -6.05 -38.70 7.41
CA GLN A 136 -5.67 -38.96 6.02
C GLN A 136 -6.77 -38.80 4.96
N GLN A 137 -7.98 -38.34 5.33
CA GLN A 137 -9.05 -38.08 4.36
C GLN A 137 -9.48 -36.62 4.36
N VAL A 138 -8.54 -35.71 4.05
CA VAL A 138 -8.94 -34.37 3.60
C VAL A 138 -9.55 -34.54 2.19
N PRO A 139 -10.80 -34.12 1.96
CA PRO A 139 -11.41 -34.23 0.64
C PRO A 139 -10.56 -33.52 -0.42
N ALA A 140 -10.28 -34.17 -1.54
CA ALA A 140 -9.48 -33.59 -2.62
C ALA A 140 -10.03 -32.23 -3.09
N LEU A 141 -11.35 -32.08 -3.09
CA LEU A 141 -12.03 -30.83 -3.40
C LEU A 141 -11.60 -29.68 -2.48
N GLN A 142 -11.46 -29.91 -1.17
CA GLN A 142 -11.04 -28.88 -0.22
C GLN A 142 -9.63 -28.37 -0.53
N VAL A 143 -8.70 -29.28 -0.82
CA VAL A 143 -7.31 -28.93 -1.19
C VAL A 143 -7.28 -28.14 -2.50
N ILE A 144 -8.08 -28.55 -3.50
CA ILE A 144 -8.20 -27.84 -4.77
C ILE A 144 -8.75 -26.43 -4.55
N LEU A 145 -9.84 -26.28 -3.79
CA LEU A 145 -10.45 -24.98 -3.50
C LEU A 145 -9.50 -24.05 -2.73
N TYR A 146 -8.79 -24.57 -1.73
CA TYR A 146 -7.79 -23.82 -0.98
C TYR A 146 -6.67 -23.29 -1.88
N ASN A 147 -6.10 -24.15 -2.74
CA ASN A 147 -5.05 -23.76 -3.67
C ASN A 147 -5.57 -22.78 -4.73
N LEU A 148 -6.77 -23.00 -5.25
CA LEU A 148 -7.39 -22.11 -6.24
C LEU A 148 -7.65 -20.72 -5.65
N LEU A 149 -8.21 -20.64 -4.44
CA LEU A 149 -8.45 -19.39 -3.73
C LEU A 149 -7.13 -18.62 -3.53
N SER A 150 -6.08 -19.30 -3.04
CA SER A 150 -4.76 -18.71 -2.85
C SER A 150 -4.16 -18.22 -4.17
N LEU A 151 -4.31 -19.00 -5.25
CA LEU A 151 -3.81 -18.64 -6.59
C LEU A 151 -4.53 -17.39 -7.13
N LEU A 152 -5.86 -17.36 -7.08
CA LEU A 152 -6.66 -16.24 -7.58
C LEU A 152 -6.37 -14.94 -6.83
N PHE A 153 -6.29 -15.01 -5.49
CA PHE A 153 -5.97 -13.84 -4.67
C PHE A 153 -4.51 -13.37 -4.87
N GLY A 154 -3.58 -14.32 -5.04
CA GLY A 154 -2.19 -14.03 -5.38
C GLY A 154 -2.05 -13.36 -6.75
N LEU A 155 -2.74 -13.87 -7.78
CA LEU A 155 -2.77 -13.27 -9.12
C LEU A 155 -3.38 -11.87 -9.11
N TYR A 156 -4.49 -11.68 -8.39
CA TYR A 156 -5.09 -10.36 -8.19
C TYR A 156 -4.07 -9.39 -7.58
N THR A 157 -3.44 -9.76 -6.46
CA THR A 157 -2.46 -8.91 -5.77
C THR A 157 -1.28 -8.58 -6.69
N LEU A 158 -0.77 -9.56 -7.42
CA LEU A 158 0.34 -9.39 -8.36
C LEU A 158 0.01 -8.42 -9.50
N ILE A 159 -1.17 -8.56 -10.11
CA ILE A 159 -1.64 -7.69 -11.20
C ILE A 159 -1.78 -6.25 -10.69
N VAL A 160 -2.44 -6.04 -9.55
CA VAL A 160 -2.66 -4.70 -9.01
C VAL A 160 -1.36 -4.05 -8.57
N LEU A 161 -0.46 -4.78 -7.88
CA LEU A 161 0.86 -4.25 -7.52
C LEU A 161 1.71 -3.89 -8.74
N THR A 162 1.67 -4.71 -9.79
CA THR A 162 2.39 -4.43 -11.05
C THR A 162 1.86 -3.16 -11.71
N LYS A 163 0.53 -3.03 -11.82
CA LYS A 163 -0.11 -1.81 -12.36
C LYS A 163 0.24 -0.58 -11.52
N LEU A 164 0.14 -0.70 -10.20
CA LEU A 164 0.43 0.37 -9.26
C LEU A 164 1.87 0.87 -9.40
N ARG A 165 2.83 -0.05 -9.44
CA ARG A 165 4.25 0.28 -9.62
C ARG A 165 4.50 0.99 -10.94
N ARG A 166 3.93 0.47 -12.04
CA ARG A 166 4.04 1.11 -13.35
C ARG A 166 3.49 2.53 -13.33
N ILE A 167 2.34 2.75 -12.69
CA ILE A 167 1.69 4.07 -12.62
C ILE A 167 2.53 5.05 -11.81
N ILE A 168 3.10 4.62 -10.68
CA ILE A 168 4.03 5.44 -9.90
C ILE A 168 5.24 5.81 -10.75
N ARG A 169 5.88 4.85 -11.44
CA ARG A 169 7.02 5.17 -12.31
C ARG A 169 6.67 6.17 -13.40
N LEU A 170 5.53 5.99 -14.07
CA LEU A 170 5.08 6.92 -15.11
C LEU A 170 4.79 8.31 -14.53
N ARG A 171 4.29 8.40 -13.29
CA ARG A 171 3.98 9.67 -12.62
C ARG A 171 5.23 10.44 -12.21
N TYR A 172 6.27 9.74 -11.74
CA TYR A 172 7.52 10.34 -11.27
C TYR A 172 8.64 10.24 -12.33
N GLU A 173 8.30 9.92 -13.57
CA GLU A 173 9.21 9.75 -14.71
C GLU A 173 10.40 8.79 -14.44
N ILE A 174 10.20 7.79 -13.58
CA ILE A 174 11.23 6.85 -13.17
C ILE A 174 11.50 5.86 -14.31
N PRO A 175 12.73 5.81 -14.88
CA PRO A 175 13.05 4.90 -15.96
C PRO A 175 13.12 3.44 -15.47
N VAL A 176 13.00 2.51 -16.41
CA VAL A 176 13.33 1.09 -16.17
C VAL A 176 14.79 0.96 -15.75
N GLN A 177 15.04 0.35 -14.59
CA GLN A 177 16.40 0.05 -14.14
C GLN A 177 17.06 -1.02 -15.01
N PHE A 178 16.26 -1.95 -15.53
CA PHE A 178 16.73 -3.05 -16.37
C PHE A 178 16.11 -2.97 -17.77
N PRO A 179 16.74 -2.24 -18.72
CA PRO A 179 16.20 -2.05 -20.07
C PRO A 179 15.87 -3.36 -20.80
N ARG A 180 16.59 -4.45 -20.50
CA ARG A 180 16.34 -5.79 -21.08
C ARG A 180 15.03 -6.42 -20.63
N LEU A 181 14.57 -6.13 -19.41
CA LEU A 181 13.27 -6.62 -18.92
C LEU A 181 12.13 -5.73 -19.42
N GLY A 182 12.40 -4.44 -19.66
CA GLY A 182 11.41 -3.50 -20.16
C GLY A 182 10.18 -3.44 -19.22
N PRO A 183 8.94 -3.57 -19.75
CA PRO A 183 7.72 -3.55 -18.94
C PRO A 183 7.63 -4.67 -17.89
N TRP A 184 8.41 -5.75 -18.03
CA TRP A 184 8.39 -6.89 -17.11
C TRP A 184 9.12 -6.62 -15.80
N GLU A 185 9.93 -5.56 -15.72
CA GLU A 185 10.63 -5.19 -14.49
C GLU A 185 9.66 -5.01 -13.32
N ASP A 186 8.53 -4.32 -13.56
CA ASP A 186 7.54 -4.06 -12.52
C ASP A 186 6.88 -5.35 -12.03
N PHE A 187 6.60 -6.28 -12.95
CA PHE A 187 6.07 -7.61 -12.65
C PHE A 187 7.07 -8.44 -11.84
N CYS A 188 8.34 -8.49 -12.26
CA CYS A 188 9.38 -9.22 -11.55
C CYS A 188 9.60 -8.66 -10.14
N CYS A 189 9.62 -7.34 -9.97
CA CYS A 189 9.76 -6.73 -8.65
C CYS A 189 8.57 -7.08 -7.74
N ALA A 190 7.34 -7.01 -8.27
CA ALA A 190 6.14 -7.38 -7.52
C ALA A 190 6.08 -8.88 -7.18
N PHE A 191 6.54 -9.76 -8.07
CA PHE A 191 6.52 -11.21 -7.89
C PHE A 191 7.59 -11.70 -6.91
N TRP A 192 8.85 -11.28 -7.09
CA TRP A 192 9.98 -11.82 -6.32
C TRP A 192 10.21 -11.11 -4.98
N CYS A 193 9.84 -9.83 -4.86
CA CYS A 193 10.04 -9.03 -3.65
C CYS A 193 8.82 -8.14 -3.40
N GLY A 194 7.62 -8.72 -3.38
CA GLY A 194 6.35 -7.98 -3.29
C GLY A 194 6.30 -7.00 -2.11
N CYS A 195 6.75 -7.44 -0.92
CA CYS A 195 6.82 -6.60 0.29
C CYS A 195 7.78 -5.40 0.10
N CYS A 196 8.93 -5.62 -0.52
CA CYS A 196 9.94 -4.60 -0.78
C CYS A 196 9.43 -3.59 -1.82
N SER A 197 8.80 -4.07 -2.87
CA SER A 197 8.20 -3.26 -3.94
C SER A 197 7.08 -2.37 -3.40
N VAL A 198 6.15 -2.91 -2.61
CA VAL A 198 5.07 -2.12 -2.00
C VAL A 198 5.62 -1.12 -0.97
N ALA A 199 6.64 -1.50 -0.20
CA ALA A 199 7.30 -0.59 0.73
C ALA A 199 7.98 0.58 0.00
N GLN A 200 8.71 0.32 -1.08
CA GLN A 200 9.33 1.36 -1.91
C GLN A 200 8.27 2.32 -2.47
N MET A 201 7.17 1.79 -3.01
CA MET A 201 6.06 2.61 -3.54
C MET A 201 5.38 3.46 -2.47
N ALA A 202 5.18 2.92 -1.28
CA ALA A 202 4.55 3.66 -0.20
C ALA A 202 5.45 4.78 0.37
N ARG A 203 6.78 4.67 0.27
CA ARG A 203 7.71 5.76 0.59
C ARG A 203 7.83 6.79 -0.53
N GLN A 204 7.75 6.36 -1.79
CA GLN A 204 7.67 7.30 -2.92
C GLN A 204 6.44 8.23 -2.83
N THR A 205 5.35 7.73 -2.22
CA THR A 205 4.08 8.47 -2.11
C THR A 205 3.86 9.12 -0.75
N CYS A 206 4.81 9.02 0.19
CA CYS A 206 4.70 9.56 1.54
C CYS A 206 6.07 9.73 2.19
N GLU A 207 6.30 10.92 2.75
CA GLU A 207 7.47 11.22 3.56
C GLU A 207 7.23 10.84 5.03
N TYR A 208 7.74 9.68 5.45
CA TYR A 208 7.57 9.18 6.82
C TYR A 208 8.47 9.89 7.84
N ASP A 209 9.44 10.69 7.41
CA ASP A 209 10.25 11.53 8.30
C ASP A 209 9.41 12.66 8.93
N GLN A 210 8.39 13.13 8.21
CA GLN A 210 7.53 14.23 8.66
C GLN A 210 6.21 13.74 9.27
N GLN A 211 5.79 12.51 8.96
CA GLN A 211 4.45 12.01 9.33
C GLN A 211 4.51 10.64 10.00
N SER A 212 3.79 10.53 11.12
CA SER A 212 3.57 9.25 11.77
C SER A 212 2.75 8.33 10.87
N SER A 213 3.25 7.12 10.65
CA SER A 213 2.50 6.06 9.97
C SER A 213 1.41 5.49 10.87
N ALA A 214 0.25 5.19 10.31
CA ALA A 214 -0.81 4.47 10.99
C ALA A 214 -1.19 3.19 10.24
N CYS A 215 -1.36 2.11 11.00
CA CYS A 215 -1.96 0.90 10.47
C CYS A 215 -3.47 1.13 10.28
N CYS A 216 -4.05 0.51 9.25
CA CYS A 216 -5.49 0.47 9.03
C CYS A 216 -6.21 1.81 8.77
N SER A 217 -5.50 2.91 8.47
CA SER A 217 -6.15 4.13 7.98
C SER A 217 -6.22 4.15 6.44
N PRO A 218 -7.22 4.82 5.82
CA PRO A 218 -7.36 4.86 4.36
C PRO A 218 -6.14 5.38 3.61
N THR A 219 -5.42 6.32 4.22
CA THR A 219 -4.23 6.95 3.63
C THR A 219 -2.94 6.47 4.29
N GLY A 220 -2.99 5.69 5.38
CA GLY A 220 -1.81 5.27 6.15
C GLY A 220 -1.17 6.36 7.01
N PHE A 221 -1.79 7.54 7.09
CA PHE A 221 -1.36 8.63 7.98
C PHE A 221 -2.05 8.51 9.34
N GLY A 222 -1.30 8.76 10.41
CA GLY A 222 -1.84 8.94 11.76
C GLY A 222 -2.51 10.30 11.93
N THR A 223 -3.28 10.46 13.02
CA THR A 223 -3.71 11.79 13.46
C THR A 223 -2.47 12.64 13.67
N SER A 224 -2.36 13.74 12.91
CA SER A 224 -1.22 14.66 12.97
C SER A 224 -0.90 14.96 14.44
N LEU A 225 0.27 14.53 14.91
CA LEU A 225 0.79 14.98 16.18
C LEU A 225 1.01 16.49 16.01
N HIS A 226 0.02 17.28 16.42
CA HIS A 226 0.23 18.69 16.69
C HIS A 226 1.35 18.74 17.73
N HIS A 227 2.60 18.84 17.28
CA HIS A 227 3.64 19.41 18.11
C HIS A 227 3.17 20.84 18.34
N PRO A 228 2.78 21.22 19.58
CA PRO A 228 2.60 22.63 19.86
C PRO A 228 3.93 23.28 19.49
N ILE A 229 3.91 24.14 18.49
CA ILE A 229 5.04 25.00 18.19
C ILE A 229 5.18 25.87 19.43
N LEU A 230 6.09 25.48 20.33
CA LEU A 230 6.60 26.37 21.36
C LEU A 230 7.42 27.40 20.62
N VAL A 231 6.75 28.48 20.20
CA VAL A 231 7.43 29.73 19.91
C VAL A 231 7.95 30.23 21.25
N VAL A 232 9.24 30.03 21.49
CA VAL A 232 9.98 30.70 22.57
C VAL A 232 10.50 32.02 22.01
#